data_AF-A0A9P1IXV3-F1
#
_entry.id   AF-A0A9P1IXV3-F1
#
_cell.length_a   1.000
_cell.length_b   1.000
_cell.length_c   1.000
_cell.angle_alpha   90.00
_cell.angle_beta   90.00
_cell.angle_gamma   90.00
#
_symmetry.space_group_name_H-M   'P 1'
#
loop_
_entity.id
_entity.type
_entity.pdbx_description
1 polymer ?
#
loop_
_entity_poly.entity_id
_entity_poly.type
_entity_poly.pdbx_seq_one_letter_code
_entity_poly.pdbx_strand_id
1 'polypeptide(L)'
;MTRKSYKFTIAISVLFLIFFWQFFERERRSKLDEEELQFARNLTFIPSFHHYNPDYFTAFQYNITTCSIRKSMSQMVFNTMCLLHDSEHFLQGNHTLNETWKQNRTCNYEDPDGFATFPRKFKRTSDFTRLVFIRDPFERFLSLYLDKCVREHFCFDCMDDMRCVLKNIYKSLKKFIAEGESTENDWFMNQHSAPISWFCDFDEYLKAYHVLIIGRHIEDRKSPIMKLSKILERKEVPEHIISKIVHETLLGETSHGTSDSSHRNKAAEQIKRDPIVREYLHKIYFNDYLIFPFDKSHLDLEYQNAYWEEKFNQDYAAFTVVFLSFFGEFVNYKQFSFYSPDAKNDDNITFIPPFHSILTDYLTSSDYNITTCLVRKSMSQMAFNTMCLLYDTENFLEGNHKLNETWHKKRACSYSDPEFATFSKNYTPSSNFTNLVFIRDPFDRFLSLYLDKCVREHRCYDCDEDMRCVVREIYKSLKEQTINDETFMDKHSAPTSWFCGFQKYLKTYNLLVIGSDLQERKEPVKKLSEILEKKGVPSYLISKIVEELLVGETEHGTHTSTRRKIAAEQIKNDPVVRKYLHKIYFNDYLIFPFDRSHLDPEYQESYWDEKYKEDYADYIKIQDSNVHSIK
;
A
#
# COMPACT_ATOMS: atom_id res chain seq x y z
N MET A 1 -13.84 35.35 69.34
CA MET A 1 -13.33 34.66 68.14
C MET A 1 -11.83 34.45 68.27
N THR A 2 -11.39 33.21 68.38
CA THR A 2 -10.01 32.82 68.75
C THR A 2 -9.03 32.94 67.58
N ARG A 3 -7.77 33.29 67.88
CA ARG A 3 -6.61 33.43 66.97
C ARG A 3 -6.41 32.24 66.00
N LYS A 4 -6.93 31.05 66.32
CA LYS A 4 -6.98 29.86 65.45
C LYS A 4 -7.97 29.99 64.27
N SER A 5 -9.12 30.63 64.48
CA SER A 5 -10.14 30.83 63.44
C SER A 5 -9.61 31.79 62.35
N TYR A 6 -8.91 32.85 62.76
CA TYR A 6 -8.32 33.83 61.84
C TYR A 6 -7.24 33.22 60.92
N LYS A 7 -6.38 32.33 61.45
CA LYS A 7 -5.37 31.62 60.65
C LYS A 7 -5.99 30.65 59.64
N PHE A 8 -7.10 30.01 60.00
CA PHE A 8 -7.82 29.08 59.13
C PHE A 8 -8.51 29.83 57.97
N THR A 9 -9.15 30.97 58.26
CA THR A 9 -9.75 31.83 57.24
C THR A 9 -8.71 32.40 56.27
N ILE A 10 -7.56 32.85 56.77
CA ILE A 10 -6.46 33.35 55.91
C ILE A 10 -5.92 32.22 55.01
N ALA A 11 -5.72 31.01 55.53
CA ALA A 11 -5.23 29.88 54.74
C ALA A 11 -6.20 29.51 53.60
N ILE A 12 -7.51 29.52 53.89
CA ILE A 12 -8.55 29.29 52.87
C ILE A 12 -8.54 30.41 51.83
N SER A 13 -8.48 31.67 52.24
CA SER A 13 -8.42 32.81 51.31
C SER A 13 -7.19 32.77 50.39
N VAL A 14 -6.02 32.35 50.91
CA VAL A 14 -4.79 32.18 50.11
C VAL A 14 -4.94 31.03 49.11
N LEU A 15 -5.51 29.89 49.52
CA LEU A 15 -5.77 28.77 48.61
C LEU A 15 -6.78 29.13 47.51
N PHE A 16 -7.82 29.90 47.85
CA PHE A 16 -8.75 30.45 46.85
C PHE A 16 -8.04 31.40 45.89
N LEU A 17 -7.18 32.30 46.37
CA LEU A 17 -6.40 33.20 45.50
C LEU A 17 -5.45 32.43 44.57
N ILE A 18 -4.79 31.38 45.06
CA ILE A 18 -3.93 30.52 44.23
C ILE A 18 -4.76 29.78 43.18
N PHE A 19 -5.92 29.24 43.57
CA PHE A 19 -6.83 28.56 42.64
C PHE A 19 -7.36 29.52 41.56
N PHE A 20 -7.82 30.71 41.94
CA PHE A 20 -8.26 31.72 40.99
C PHE A 20 -7.12 32.20 40.10
N TRP A 21 -5.93 32.44 40.64
CA TRP A 21 -4.76 32.79 39.85
C TRP A 21 -4.42 31.69 38.84
N GLN A 22 -4.37 30.41 39.25
CA GLN A 22 -4.16 29.28 38.35
C GLN A 22 -5.26 29.13 37.30
N PHE A 23 -6.52 29.38 37.67
CA PHE A 23 -7.66 29.36 36.75
C PHE A 23 -7.55 30.48 35.69
N PHE A 24 -7.30 31.72 36.12
CA PHE A 24 -7.12 32.85 35.22
C PHE A 24 -5.87 32.72 34.35
N GLU A 25 -4.77 32.20 34.89
CA GLU A 25 -3.55 31.94 34.13
C GLU A 25 -3.79 30.85 33.06
N ARG A 26 -4.56 29.80 33.40
CA ARG A 26 -4.98 28.75 32.46
C ARG A 26 -5.89 29.30 31.37
N GLU A 27 -6.87 30.14 31.73
CA GLU A 27 -7.78 30.76 30.76
C GLU A 27 -7.03 31.74 29.84
N ARG A 28 -6.11 32.54 30.39
CA ARG A 28 -5.23 33.42 29.63
C ARG A 28 -4.35 32.64 28.66
N ARG A 29 -3.75 31.54 29.12
CA ARG A 29 -2.92 30.66 28.28
C ARG A 29 -3.73 29.98 27.18
N SER A 30 -4.96 29.55 27.48
CA SER A 30 -5.88 29.00 26.49
C SER A 30 -6.23 30.01 25.40
N LYS A 31 -6.46 31.28 25.75
CA LYS A 31 -6.73 32.35 24.78
C LYS A 31 -5.51 32.66 23.91
N LEU A 32 -4.33 32.72 24.50
CA LEU A 32 -3.07 32.92 23.75
C LEU A 32 -2.79 31.76 22.80
N ASP A 33 -3.03 30.51 23.22
CA ASP A 33 -2.91 29.33 22.36
C ASP A 33 -3.94 29.35 21.22
N GLU A 34 -5.17 29.81 21.48
CA GLU A 34 -6.20 29.95 20.44
C GLU A 34 -5.85 31.04 19.41
N GLU A 35 -5.35 32.19 19.87
CA GLU A 35 -4.84 33.26 18.99
C GLU A 35 -3.65 32.78 18.14
N GLU A 36 -2.69 32.08 18.75
CA GLU A 36 -1.53 31.55 18.02
C GLU A 36 -1.93 30.46 17.02
N LEU A 37 -2.86 29.58 17.38
CA LEU A 37 -3.40 28.58 16.46
C LEU A 37 -4.10 29.22 15.27
N GLN A 38 -4.90 30.27 15.51
CA GLN A 38 -5.56 31.00 14.43
C GLN A 38 -4.55 31.72 13.53
N PHE A 39 -3.49 32.28 14.11
CA PHE A 39 -2.38 32.86 13.35
C PHE A 39 -1.69 31.79 12.48
N ALA A 40 -1.37 30.63 13.05
CA ALA A 40 -0.73 29.52 12.32
C ALA A 40 -1.61 29.01 11.17
N ARG A 41 -2.93 28.90 11.37
CA ARG A 41 -3.89 28.52 10.31
C ARG A 41 -3.93 29.49 9.14
N ASN A 42 -3.75 30.78 9.42
CA ASN A 42 -3.72 31.83 8.40
C ASN A 42 -2.38 31.90 7.63
N LEU A 43 -1.35 31.15 8.04
CA LEU A 43 -0.10 31.06 7.30
C LEU A 43 -0.31 30.39 5.93
N THR A 44 0.50 30.80 4.97
CA THR A 44 0.57 30.12 3.66
C THR A 44 1.49 28.91 3.75
N PHE A 45 1.26 27.90 2.90
CA PHE A 45 2.15 26.75 2.83
C PHE A 45 3.55 27.16 2.35
N ILE A 46 4.55 26.39 2.75
CA ILE A 46 5.86 26.37 2.10
C ILE A 46 5.68 25.66 0.75
N PRO A 47 6.02 26.29 -0.38
CA PRO A 47 5.82 25.73 -1.71
C PRO A 47 6.67 24.48 -1.91
N SER A 48 6.28 23.62 -2.84
CA SER A 48 7.11 22.49 -3.30
C SER A 48 8.22 22.95 -4.23
N PHE A 49 9.20 22.06 -4.46
CA PHE A 49 10.17 22.18 -5.56
C PHE A 49 10.99 23.48 -5.58
N HIS A 50 11.15 24.15 -4.43
CA HIS A 50 12.08 25.25 -4.35
C HIS A 50 13.51 24.67 -4.32
N HIS A 51 14.36 25.14 -5.22
CA HIS A 51 15.66 24.52 -5.41
C HIS A 51 16.58 24.71 -4.19
N TYR A 52 17.01 23.60 -3.62
CA TYR A 52 18.10 23.52 -2.65
C TYR A 52 19.21 22.64 -3.23
N ASN A 53 20.48 22.93 -2.96
CA ASN A 53 21.58 22.09 -3.44
C ASN A 53 21.76 20.86 -2.52
N PRO A 54 21.38 19.64 -2.94
CA PRO A 54 21.67 18.44 -2.18
C PRO A 54 23.11 17.95 -2.44
N ASP A 55 23.55 17.02 -1.61
CA ASP A 55 24.74 16.22 -1.90
C ASP A 55 24.35 15.04 -2.79
N TYR A 56 25.03 14.87 -3.92
CA TYR A 56 24.92 13.69 -4.76
C TYR A 56 26.15 12.80 -4.60
N PHE A 57 25.93 11.50 -4.40
CA PHE A 57 26.99 10.50 -4.31
C PHE A 57 26.88 9.50 -5.45
N THR A 58 28.02 9.14 -6.05
CA THR A 58 28.04 8.31 -7.25
C THR A 58 29.04 7.16 -7.11
N ALA A 59 28.56 5.95 -7.36
CA ALA A 59 29.35 4.74 -7.50
C ALA A 59 29.46 4.42 -9.00
N PHE A 60 30.51 4.95 -9.64
CA PHE A 60 30.71 4.84 -11.09
C PHE A 60 30.83 3.39 -11.57
N GLN A 61 31.48 2.53 -10.79
CA GLN A 61 31.64 1.11 -11.12
C GLN A 61 30.30 0.39 -11.36
N TYR A 62 29.24 0.81 -10.67
CA TYR A 62 27.93 0.18 -10.73
C TYR A 62 26.89 1.02 -11.49
N ASN A 63 27.27 2.19 -12.02
CA ASN A 63 26.35 3.17 -12.59
C ASN A 63 25.18 3.49 -11.64
N ILE A 64 25.48 3.71 -10.36
CA ILE A 64 24.51 4.08 -9.32
C ILE A 64 24.81 5.49 -8.85
N THR A 65 23.78 6.31 -8.75
CA THR A 65 23.88 7.63 -8.12
C THR A 65 22.75 7.81 -7.13
N THR A 66 22.99 8.55 -6.05
CA THR A 66 21.98 8.88 -5.07
C THR A 66 22.04 10.33 -4.67
N CYS A 67 20.87 10.91 -4.44
CA CYS A 67 20.74 12.19 -3.78
C CYS A 67 20.56 11.98 -2.27
N SER A 68 21.35 12.68 -1.46
CA SER A 68 21.29 12.58 -0.01
C SER A 68 20.43 13.68 0.59
N ILE A 69 19.33 13.28 1.23
CA ILE A 69 18.45 14.18 1.97
C ILE A 69 18.79 14.07 3.45
N ARG A 70 19.20 15.19 4.05
CA ARG A 70 19.54 15.26 5.47
C ARG A 70 18.40 14.71 6.32
N LYS A 71 18.72 13.94 7.36
CA LYS A 71 17.78 13.30 8.30
C LYS A 71 16.92 12.15 7.72
N SER A 72 17.09 11.82 6.44
CA SER A 72 16.52 10.62 5.79
C SER A 72 17.58 9.54 5.63
N MET A 73 18.18 9.10 6.75
CA MET A 73 19.35 8.18 6.75
C MET A 73 20.60 8.69 6.02
N SER A 74 20.75 10.01 5.85
CA SER A 74 21.85 10.61 5.06
C SER A 74 23.27 10.12 5.40
N GLN A 75 23.56 9.77 6.67
CA GLN A 75 24.84 9.15 7.06
C GLN A 75 25.02 7.76 6.45
N MET A 76 24.01 6.91 6.59
CA MET A 76 24.03 5.54 6.08
C MET A 76 24.13 5.56 4.56
N VAL A 77 23.43 6.48 3.91
CA VAL A 77 23.51 6.69 2.46
C VAL A 77 24.92 7.07 2.04
N PHE A 78 25.57 8.01 2.74
CA PHE A 78 26.97 8.36 2.48
C PHE A 78 27.89 7.14 2.59
N ASN A 79 27.83 6.41 3.71
CA ASN A 79 28.73 5.28 3.95
C ASN A 79 28.45 4.11 2.98
N THR A 80 27.18 3.87 2.64
CA THR A 80 26.77 2.86 1.65
C THR A 80 27.35 3.19 0.29
N MET A 81 27.23 4.45 -0.14
CA MET A 81 27.79 4.86 -1.42
C MET A 81 29.32 4.85 -1.41
N CYS A 82 29.96 5.18 -0.28
CA CYS A 82 31.42 5.09 -0.15
C CYS A 82 31.91 3.64 -0.28
N LEU A 83 31.22 2.69 0.37
CA LEU A 83 31.46 1.25 0.21
C LEU A 83 31.28 0.78 -1.24
N LEU A 84 30.27 1.31 -1.96
CA LEU A 84 30.05 0.99 -3.36
C LEU A 84 31.02 1.70 -4.32
N HIS A 85 31.63 2.80 -3.89
CA HIS A 85 32.61 3.55 -4.66
C HIS A 85 33.98 2.90 -4.58
N ASP A 86 34.43 2.54 -3.37
CA ASP A 86 35.71 1.88 -3.12
C ASP A 86 35.57 0.85 -1.99
N SER A 87 35.11 -0.34 -2.37
CA SER A 87 34.90 -1.42 -1.40
C SER A 87 36.19 -1.94 -0.77
N GLU A 88 37.32 -1.87 -1.49
CA GLU A 88 38.60 -2.39 -1.02
C GLU A 88 39.12 -1.55 0.14
N HIS A 89 39.28 -0.23 -0.06
CA HIS A 89 39.78 0.63 1.00
C HIS A 89 38.78 0.77 2.15
N PHE A 90 37.46 0.76 1.87
CA PHE A 90 36.44 0.82 2.93
C PHE A 90 36.55 -0.39 3.87
N LEU A 91 36.73 -1.60 3.32
CA LEU A 91 36.85 -2.83 4.10
C LEU A 91 38.23 -2.95 4.77
N GLN A 92 39.32 -2.54 4.11
CA GLN A 92 40.67 -2.52 4.70
C GLN A 92 40.77 -1.56 5.90
N GLY A 93 40.06 -0.44 5.85
CA GLY A 93 39.93 0.51 6.97
C GLY A 93 39.05 0.02 8.13
N ASN A 94 38.46 -1.18 8.01
CA ASN A 94 37.50 -1.76 8.96
C ASN A 94 36.31 -0.83 9.26
N HIS A 95 35.85 -0.10 8.24
CA HIS A 95 34.74 0.84 8.37
C HIS A 95 33.37 0.15 8.41
N THR A 96 32.43 0.78 9.10
CA THR A 96 31.03 0.38 9.23
C THR A 96 30.10 1.43 8.66
N LEU A 97 28.91 1.03 8.21
CA LEU A 97 27.91 1.94 7.67
C LEU A 97 27.30 2.87 8.73
N ASN A 98 27.50 2.57 10.02
CA ASN A 98 27.02 3.35 11.15
C ASN A 98 28.01 4.40 11.68
N GLU A 99 29.25 4.41 11.17
CA GLU A 99 30.28 5.35 11.60
C GLU A 99 29.91 6.81 11.33
N THR A 100 30.39 7.69 12.21
CA THR A 100 30.17 9.14 12.11
C THR A 100 31.34 9.86 11.46
N TRP A 101 31.09 11.12 11.12
CA TRP A 101 31.93 12.06 10.36
C TRP A 101 33.29 12.39 11.01
N LYS A 102 33.61 11.82 12.17
CA LYS A 102 34.71 12.22 13.05
C LYS A 102 36.02 11.42 12.88
N GLN A 103 36.07 10.44 11.96
CA GLN A 103 37.27 9.64 11.68
C GLN A 103 37.87 9.99 10.30
N ASN A 104 39.16 9.70 10.10
CA ASN A 104 39.83 9.84 8.79
C ASN A 104 39.06 9.02 7.75
N ARG A 105 38.54 9.69 6.71
CA ARG A 105 37.65 9.06 5.73
C ARG A 105 38.41 8.47 4.55
N THR A 106 37.93 7.35 4.07
CA THR A 106 38.30 6.75 2.78
C THR A 106 37.73 7.56 1.60
N CYS A 107 36.44 7.93 1.66
CA CYS A 107 35.80 8.80 0.66
C CYS A 107 35.48 10.18 1.25
N ASN A 108 35.73 11.26 0.51
CA ASN A 108 35.43 12.62 0.94
C ASN A 108 34.81 13.47 -0.18
N TYR A 109 34.43 14.71 0.13
CA TYR A 109 33.80 15.61 -0.86
C TYR A 109 34.76 16.17 -1.91
N GLU A 110 36.07 16.03 -1.66
CA GLU A 110 37.18 16.46 -2.51
C GLU A 110 37.79 15.27 -3.27
N ASP A 111 37.12 14.12 -3.26
CA ASP A 111 37.57 12.90 -3.88
C ASP A 111 37.84 13.13 -5.38
N PRO A 112 39.08 12.94 -5.86
CA PRO A 112 39.46 13.23 -7.22
C PRO A 112 38.72 12.34 -8.25
N ASP A 113 38.23 11.17 -7.83
CA ASP A 113 37.48 10.22 -8.65
C ASP A 113 35.98 10.55 -8.71
N GLY A 114 35.57 11.63 -8.04
CA GLY A 114 34.24 12.23 -8.20
C GLY A 114 33.14 11.55 -7.40
N PHE A 115 33.48 10.92 -6.26
CA PHE A 115 32.52 10.29 -5.34
C PHE A 115 31.35 11.22 -4.98
N ALA A 116 31.65 12.46 -4.57
CA ALA A 116 30.65 13.50 -4.34
C ALA A 116 30.62 14.46 -5.53
N THR A 117 29.43 14.67 -6.12
CA THR A 117 29.28 15.52 -7.30
C THR A 117 28.33 16.68 -7.06
N PHE A 118 28.67 17.85 -7.59
CA PHE A 118 27.75 18.99 -7.66
C PHE A 118 26.69 18.79 -8.77
N PRO A 119 25.50 19.44 -8.65
CA PRO A 119 24.34 19.24 -9.55
C PRO A 119 24.65 19.34 -11.05
N ARG A 120 25.66 20.13 -11.45
CA ARG A 120 26.08 20.25 -12.87
C ARG A 120 26.59 18.94 -13.49
N LYS A 121 27.15 18.01 -12.71
CA LYS A 121 27.59 16.69 -13.20
C LYS A 121 26.45 15.67 -13.18
N PHE A 122 25.42 15.86 -12.35
CA PHE A 122 24.25 14.98 -12.25
C PHE A 122 23.45 14.88 -13.57
N LYS A 123 23.36 15.97 -14.34
CA LYS A 123 22.73 15.93 -15.67
C LYS A 123 23.44 15.01 -16.67
N ARG A 124 24.72 14.68 -16.46
CA ARG A 124 25.49 13.76 -17.34
C ARG A 124 25.32 12.28 -16.99
N THR A 125 24.72 11.97 -15.83
CA THR A 125 24.50 10.59 -15.37
C THR A 125 23.06 10.15 -15.65
N SER A 126 22.49 10.51 -16.81
CA SER A 126 21.12 10.15 -17.20
C SER A 126 20.89 8.63 -17.24
N ASP A 127 21.94 7.88 -17.53
CA ASP A 127 21.90 6.42 -17.71
C ASP A 127 22.12 5.67 -16.39
N PHE A 128 22.37 6.40 -15.29
CA PHE A 128 22.64 5.83 -13.98
C PHE A 128 21.34 5.49 -13.28
N THR A 129 21.34 4.40 -12.51
CA THR A 129 20.23 4.08 -11.63
C THR A 129 20.25 5.06 -10.45
N ARG A 130 19.18 5.86 -10.37
CA ARG A 130 19.04 6.91 -9.35
C ARG A 130 18.30 6.36 -8.14
N LEU A 131 18.91 6.50 -6.97
CA LEU A 131 18.34 6.10 -5.70
C LEU A 131 18.08 7.34 -4.85
N VAL A 132 17.00 7.35 -4.08
CA VAL A 132 16.81 8.35 -3.04
C VAL A 132 16.15 7.74 -1.83
N PHE A 133 16.69 8.04 -0.67
CA PHE A 133 16.12 7.63 0.61
C PHE A 133 15.29 8.78 1.17
N ILE A 134 14.02 8.54 1.37
CA ILE A 134 13.10 9.50 1.97
C ILE A 134 12.53 8.92 3.27
N ARG A 135 12.08 9.80 4.15
CA ARG A 135 11.50 9.46 5.45
C ARG A 135 10.27 10.33 5.66
N ASP A 136 9.27 9.79 6.35
CA ASP A 136 8.08 10.57 6.74
C ASP A 136 8.49 11.96 7.26
N PRO A 137 7.88 13.05 6.77
CA PRO A 137 8.31 14.41 7.11
C PRO A 137 8.26 14.73 8.60
N PHE A 138 7.29 14.22 9.37
CA PHE A 138 7.19 14.48 10.81
C PHE A 138 8.28 13.70 11.56
N GLU A 139 8.54 12.46 11.16
CA GLU A 139 9.64 11.65 11.66
C GLU A 139 11.02 12.25 11.32
N ARG A 140 11.16 12.84 10.13
CA ARG A 140 12.36 13.57 9.71
C ARG A 140 12.57 14.83 10.56
N PHE A 141 11.50 15.58 10.84
CA PHE A 141 11.55 16.71 11.76
C PHE A 141 11.93 16.29 13.18
N LEU A 142 11.36 15.19 13.71
CA LEU A 142 11.75 14.66 15.02
C LEU A 142 13.25 14.32 15.08
N SER A 143 13.78 13.72 14.01
CA SER A 143 15.22 13.44 13.86
C SER A 143 16.08 14.71 13.83
N LEU A 144 15.60 15.79 13.20
CA LEU A 144 16.22 17.11 13.28
C LEU A 144 16.20 17.66 14.70
N TYR A 145 15.01 17.71 15.31
CA TYR A 145 14.77 18.35 16.60
C TYR A 145 15.60 17.72 17.72
N LEU A 146 15.64 16.39 17.78
CA LEU A 146 16.38 15.67 18.82
C LEU A 146 17.90 15.81 18.66
N ASP A 147 18.37 15.86 17.42
CA ASP A 147 19.79 15.94 17.12
C ASP A 147 20.33 17.37 17.26
N LYS A 148 19.65 18.36 16.68
CA LYS A 148 20.11 19.75 16.65
C LYS A 148 19.66 20.53 17.88
N CYS A 149 18.41 20.42 18.29
CA CYS A 149 17.86 21.20 19.40
C CYS A 149 18.14 20.56 20.75
N VAL A 150 17.85 19.27 20.90
CA VAL A 150 17.99 18.60 22.20
C VAL A 150 19.43 18.22 22.50
N ARG A 151 20.16 17.63 21.54
CA ARG A 151 21.53 17.14 21.76
C ARG A 151 22.60 18.21 21.56
N GLU A 152 22.52 18.97 20.47
CA GLU A 152 23.56 19.96 20.12
C GLU A 152 23.25 21.38 20.62
N HIS A 153 22.03 21.63 21.12
CA HIS A 153 21.54 22.95 21.54
C HIS A 153 21.66 24.04 20.45
N PHE A 154 21.70 23.61 19.19
CA PHE A 154 21.80 24.48 18.02
C PHE A 154 20.43 24.57 17.35
N CYS A 155 19.60 25.50 17.82
CA CYS A 155 18.19 25.53 17.42
C CYS A 155 17.51 26.90 17.59
N PHE A 156 18.01 27.91 16.86
CA PHE A 156 17.41 29.25 16.80
C PHE A 156 17.16 29.90 18.18
N ASP A 157 18.01 29.60 19.17
CA ASP A 157 17.87 30.04 20.56
C ASP A 157 16.53 29.65 21.23
N CYS A 158 15.85 28.62 20.71
CA CYS A 158 14.56 28.14 21.22
C CYS A 158 14.68 27.11 22.35
N MET A 159 15.90 26.71 22.74
CA MET A 159 16.13 25.60 23.67
C MET A 159 15.36 24.33 23.23
N ASP A 160 14.44 23.82 24.03
CA ASP A 160 13.55 22.69 23.77
C ASP A 160 12.08 23.10 23.51
N ASP A 161 11.82 24.37 23.15
CA ASP A 161 10.49 24.81 22.76
C ASP A 161 10.20 24.52 21.27
N MET A 162 9.54 23.39 21.02
CA MET A 162 9.16 22.96 19.67
C MET A 162 8.31 23.98 18.88
N ARG A 163 7.46 24.79 19.54
CA ARG A 163 6.66 25.82 18.86
C ARG A 163 7.56 26.94 18.34
N CYS A 164 8.49 27.40 19.17
CA CYS A 164 9.52 28.37 18.77
C CYS A 164 10.35 27.85 17.58
N VAL A 165 10.79 26.60 17.66
CA VAL A 165 11.60 25.96 16.61
C VAL A 165 10.89 25.95 15.27
N LEU A 166 9.64 25.45 15.23
CA LEU A 166 8.88 25.36 13.99
C LEU A 166 8.54 26.73 13.40
N LYS A 167 8.26 27.72 14.26
CA LYS A 167 8.04 29.11 13.84
C LYS A 167 9.28 29.70 13.18
N ASN A 168 10.46 29.45 13.72
CA ASN A 168 11.72 29.94 13.16
C ASN A 168 12.14 29.17 11.90
N ILE A 169 11.90 27.86 11.83
CA ILE A 169 12.03 27.10 10.58
C ILE A 169 11.14 27.70 9.48
N TYR A 170 9.86 27.90 9.77
CA TYR A 170 8.92 28.48 8.80
C TYR A 170 9.38 29.86 8.30
N LYS A 171 9.78 30.75 9.22
CA LYS A 171 10.31 32.08 8.89
C LYS A 171 11.57 32.00 8.05
N SER A 172 12.51 31.14 8.42
CA SER A 172 13.78 30.95 7.72
C SER A 172 13.55 30.43 6.29
N LEU A 173 12.65 29.46 6.10
CA LEU A 173 12.28 28.97 4.78
C LEU A 173 11.58 30.05 3.94
N LYS A 174 10.65 30.82 4.52
CA LYS A 174 10.01 31.96 3.83
C LYS A 174 11.00 33.04 3.42
N LYS A 175 11.96 33.35 4.29
CA LYS A 175 13.04 34.28 3.99
C LYS A 175 13.89 33.77 2.82
N PHE A 176 14.27 32.49 2.87
CA PHE A 176 15.04 31.87 1.79
C PHE A 176 14.30 31.90 0.44
N ILE A 177 12.98 31.68 0.43
CA ILE A 177 12.15 31.80 -0.78
C ILE A 177 12.14 33.23 -1.33
N ALA A 178 12.08 34.23 -0.45
CA ALA A 178 11.96 35.64 -0.85
C ALA A 178 13.30 36.24 -1.29
N GLU A 179 14.40 35.88 -0.62
CA GLU A 179 15.67 36.59 -0.70
C GLU A 179 16.78 35.74 -1.36
N GLY A 180 16.62 34.41 -1.43
CA GLY A 180 17.63 33.48 -1.99
C GLY A 180 18.90 33.31 -1.13
N GLU A 181 19.14 34.20 -0.17
CA GLU A 181 20.26 34.16 0.77
C GLU A 181 19.80 33.74 2.17
N SER A 182 20.67 32.99 2.85
CA SER A 182 20.49 32.61 4.25
C SER A 182 21.79 32.91 4.99
N THR A 183 21.70 33.33 6.25
CA THR A 183 22.89 33.38 7.11
C THR A 183 23.47 31.96 7.22
N GLU A 184 24.74 31.79 7.57
CA GLU A 184 25.37 30.46 7.68
C GLU A 184 24.56 29.51 8.60
N ASN A 185 24.04 30.04 9.71
CA ASN A 185 23.17 29.30 10.63
C ASN A 185 21.80 28.96 10.02
N ASP A 186 21.16 29.92 9.33
CA ASP A 186 19.88 29.68 8.64
C ASP A 186 20.04 28.65 7.52
N TRP A 187 21.14 28.72 6.77
CA TRP A 187 21.47 27.77 5.71
C TRP A 187 21.60 26.37 6.27
N PHE A 188 22.40 26.21 7.33
CA PHE A 188 22.63 24.92 7.97
C PHE A 188 21.32 24.32 8.50
N MET A 189 20.48 25.12 9.16
CA MET A 189 19.19 24.62 9.65
C MET A 189 18.24 24.28 8.50
N ASN A 190 18.15 25.13 7.47
CA ASN A 190 17.30 24.90 6.31
C ASN A 190 17.68 23.61 5.56
N GLN A 191 18.96 23.24 5.47
CA GLN A 191 19.36 21.94 4.91
C GLN A 191 18.76 20.74 5.63
N HIS A 192 18.50 20.87 6.94
CA HIS A 192 17.95 19.80 7.75
C HIS A 192 16.42 19.86 7.82
N SER A 193 15.81 21.03 7.65
CA SER A 193 14.37 21.28 7.86
C SER A 193 13.57 21.60 6.60
N ALA A 194 14.20 21.86 5.45
CA ALA A 194 13.48 22.14 4.22
C ALA A 194 12.65 20.92 3.78
N PRO A 195 11.51 21.11 3.08
CA PRO A 195 10.73 20.02 2.51
C PRO A 195 11.58 19.09 1.65
N ILE A 196 11.22 17.81 1.62
CA ILE A 196 11.89 16.76 0.84
C ILE A 196 11.87 17.10 -0.65
N SER A 197 10.77 17.66 -1.13
CA SER A 197 10.59 18.11 -2.52
C SER A 197 11.56 19.20 -2.98
N TRP A 198 12.27 19.87 -2.06
CA TRP A 198 13.26 20.90 -2.40
C TRP A 198 14.63 20.35 -2.81
N PHE A 199 14.84 19.06 -2.56
CA PHE A 199 16.09 18.38 -2.87
C PHE A 199 15.97 17.58 -4.17
N CYS A 200 17.11 17.12 -4.67
CA CYS A 200 17.21 16.07 -5.69
C CYS A 200 16.62 16.39 -7.07
N ASP A 201 16.29 17.66 -7.34
CA ASP A 201 15.71 18.12 -8.60
C ASP A 201 14.45 17.31 -8.98
N PHE A 202 13.57 17.10 -7.99
CA PHE A 202 12.38 16.24 -8.14
C PHE A 202 11.35 16.79 -9.12
N ASP A 203 11.30 18.11 -9.31
CA ASP A 203 10.49 18.76 -10.34
C ASP A 203 10.81 18.23 -11.74
N GLU A 204 12.09 17.97 -12.04
CA GLU A 204 12.54 17.46 -13.33
C GLU A 204 12.62 15.92 -13.35
N TYR A 205 13.03 15.30 -12.24
CA TYR A 205 13.53 13.92 -12.25
C TYR A 205 12.85 12.94 -11.29
N LEU A 206 11.76 13.29 -10.60
CA LEU A 206 11.11 12.40 -9.61
C LEU A 206 10.85 10.99 -10.14
N LYS A 207 10.32 10.85 -11.35
CA LYS A 207 10.03 9.54 -11.98
C LYS A 207 11.27 8.70 -12.29
N ALA A 208 12.44 9.33 -12.38
CA ALA A 208 13.70 8.64 -12.66
C ALA A 208 14.33 8.01 -11.40
N TYR A 209 13.85 8.38 -10.19
CA TYR A 209 14.37 7.83 -8.94
C TYR A 209 13.64 6.55 -8.52
N HIS A 210 14.42 5.57 -8.08
CA HIS A 210 13.92 4.56 -7.16
C HIS A 210 13.85 5.17 -5.76
N VAL A 211 12.65 5.57 -5.38
CA VAL A 211 12.35 6.07 -4.04
C VAL A 211 12.32 4.92 -3.04
N LEU A 212 13.11 5.05 -1.98
CA LEU A 212 13.23 4.12 -0.85
C LEU A 212 12.70 4.83 0.41
N ILE A 213 11.46 4.51 0.80
CA ILE A 213 10.82 5.09 2.00
C ILE A 213 11.30 4.32 3.22
N ILE A 214 12.05 4.97 4.09
CA ILE A 214 12.61 4.39 5.30
C ILE A 214 11.76 4.77 6.50
N GLY A 215 11.29 3.77 7.24
CA GLY A 215 10.63 3.98 8.53
C GLY A 215 11.55 3.83 9.74
N ARG A 216 10.94 4.00 10.92
CA ARG A 216 11.62 3.99 12.21
C ARG A 216 12.10 2.58 12.55
N HIS A 217 11.18 1.63 12.50
CA HIS A 217 11.37 0.29 13.02
C HIS A 217 12.05 -0.60 11.98
N ILE A 218 12.68 -1.68 12.47
CA ILE A 218 13.33 -2.66 11.59
C ILE A 218 12.35 -3.21 10.54
N GLU A 219 11.09 -3.43 10.91
CA GLU A 219 10.04 -3.90 10.00
C GLU A 219 9.80 -2.91 8.86
N ASP A 220 9.68 -1.62 9.16
CA ASP A 220 9.52 -0.56 8.16
C ASP A 220 10.76 -0.41 7.26
N ARG A 221 11.94 -0.87 7.70
CA ARG A 221 13.17 -0.88 6.92
C ARG A 221 13.29 -2.11 6.02
N LYS A 222 12.58 -3.21 6.28
CA LYS A 222 12.74 -4.46 5.50
C LYS A 222 12.41 -4.29 4.03
N SER A 223 11.22 -3.76 3.72
CA SER A 223 10.77 -3.57 2.34
C SER A 223 11.71 -2.66 1.52
N PRO A 224 12.04 -1.42 1.95
CA PRO A 224 12.93 -0.54 1.19
C PRO A 224 14.36 -1.09 1.08
N ILE A 225 14.88 -1.80 2.09
CA ILE A 225 16.23 -2.39 2.01
C ILE A 225 16.26 -3.65 1.14
N MET A 226 15.18 -4.43 1.09
CA MET A 226 15.05 -5.52 0.13
C MET A 226 14.86 -5.02 -1.31
N LYS A 227 14.21 -3.85 -1.49
CA LYS A 227 14.17 -3.16 -2.79
C LYS A 227 15.58 -2.69 -3.19
N LEU A 228 16.35 -2.12 -2.26
CA LEU A 228 17.74 -1.74 -2.48
C LEU A 228 18.59 -2.96 -2.86
N SER A 229 18.49 -4.09 -2.15
CA SER A 229 19.29 -5.29 -2.44
C SER A 229 19.05 -5.79 -3.86
N LYS A 230 17.79 -5.88 -4.30
CA LYS A 230 17.44 -6.27 -5.67
C LYS A 230 17.99 -5.31 -6.73
N ILE A 231 18.07 -4.01 -6.41
CA ILE A 231 18.70 -3.03 -7.32
C ILE A 231 20.20 -3.28 -7.40
N LEU A 232 20.87 -3.52 -6.27
CA LEU A 232 22.30 -3.81 -6.22
C LEU A 232 22.64 -5.13 -6.93
N GLU A 233 21.81 -6.17 -6.77
CA GLU A 233 21.95 -7.45 -7.49
C GLU A 233 21.89 -7.24 -9.01
N ARG A 234 20.92 -6.46 -9.50
CA ARG A 234 20.80 -6.12 -10.93
C ARG A 234 21.95 -5.27 -11.46
N LYS A 235 22.68 -4.61 -10.56
CA LYS A 235 23.89 -3.85 -10.86
C LYS A 235 25.16 -4.66 -10.65
N GLU A 236 25.04 -5.98 -10.48
CA GLU A 236 26.16 -6.90 -10.35
C GLU A 236 27.10 -6.55 -9.18
N VAL A 237 26.55 -5.93 -8.13
CA VAL A 237 27.30 -5.68 -6.89
C VAL A 237 27.59 -7.04 -6.22
N PRO A 238 28.83 -7.30 -5.74
CA PRO A 238 29.16 -8.57 -5.11
C PRO A 238 28.27 -8.92 -3.91
N GLU A 239 27.88 -10.19 -3.80
CA GLU A 239 26.95 -10.67 -2.77
C GLU A 239 27.39 -10.33 -1.33
N HIS A 240 28.69 -10.39 -1.05
CA HIS A 240 29.22 -10.04 0.28
C HIS A 240 29.08 -8.54 0.61
N ILE A 241 29.16 -7.67 -0.39
CA ILE A 241 28.92 -6.22 -0.25
C ILE A 241 27.43 -5.96 -0.03
N ILE A 242 26.57 -6.59 -0.83
CA ILE A 242 25.11 -6.52 -0.67
C ILE A 242 24.70 -7.00 0.73
N SER A 243 25.25 -8.14 1.18
CA SER A 243 24.98 -8.71 2.49
C SER A 243 25.39 -7.77 3.62
N LYS A 244 26.56 -7.11 3.52
CA LYS A 244 27.00 -6.08 4.47
C LYS A 244 26.03 -4.89 4.49
N ILE A 245 25.63 -4.39 3.32
CA ILE A 245 24.66 -3.28 3.19
C ILE A 245 23.32 -3.64 3.82
N VAL A 246 22.76 -4.81 3.49
CA VAL A 246 21.47 -5.26 4.02
C VAL A 246 21.54 -5.44 5.54
N HIS A 247 22.56 -6.14 6.03
CA HIS A 247 22.72 -6.41 7.46
C HIS A 247 22.88 -5.13 8.26
N GLU A 248 23.81 -4.25 7.87
CA GLU A 248 24.10 -3.03 8.62
C GLU A 248 23.04 -1.94 8.44
N THR A 249 22.29 -1.91 7.34
CA THR A 249 21.20 -0.94 7.19
C THR A 249 19.92 -1.36 7.94
N LEU A 250 19.67 -2.66 8.07
CA LEU A 250 18.53 -3.17 8.87
C LEU A 250 18.78 -3.07 10.37
N LEU A 251 19.98 -3.45 10.81
CA LEU A 251 20.35 -3.53 12.23
C LEU A 251 21.06 -2.28 12.75
N GLY A 252 21.56 -1.43 11.85
CA GLY A 252 22.33 -0.26 12.20
C GLY A 252 21.50 0.84 12.82
N GLU A 253 21.91 1.25 14.02
CA GLU A 253 21.62 2.57 14.55
C GLU A 253 22.91 3.37 14.55
N THR A 254 22.90 4.54 13.93
CA THR A 254 24.05 5.45 14.03
C THR A 254 24.13 5.97 15.48
N SER A 255 25.29 6.49 15.91
CA SER A 255 25.43 7.08 17.26
C SER A 255 24.53 8.30 17.52
N HIS A 256 23.77 8.73 16.51
CA HIS A 256 22.78 9.80 16.56
C HIS A 256 21.35 9.28 16.36
N GLY A 257 21.16 7.96 16.26
CA GLY A 257 19.87 7.29 16.21
C GLY A 257 19.12 7.49 17.52
N THR A 258 17.99 8.16 17.46
CA THR A 258 17.20 8.53 18.64
C THR A 258 16.00 7.60 18.86
N SER A 259 16.02 6.40 18.25
CA SER A 259 14.87 5.51 18.05
C SER A 259 14.01 5.38 19.31
N ASP A 260 14.61 5.12 20.47
CA ASP A 260 13.87 4.76 21.68
C ASP A 260 14.21 5.62 22.91
N SER A 261 14.72 6.84 22.70
CA SER A 261 15.01 7.75 23.81
C SER A 261 13.74 8.32 24.46
N SER A 262 13.78 8.53 25.78
CA SER A 262 12.69 9.21 26.51
C SER A 262 12.40 10.61 25.98
N HIS A 263 13.44 11.32 25.50
CA HIS A 263 13.32 12.61 24.83
C HIS A 263 12.52 12.51 23.53
N ARG A 264 12.72 11.44 22.74
CA ARG A 264 11.96 11.21 21.52
C ARG A 264 10.49 10.95 21.80
N ASN A 265 10.17 10.08 22.76
CA ASN A 265 8.78 9.78 23.09
C ASN A 265 8.06 11.05 23.58
N LYS A 266 8.73 11.90 24.36
CA LYS A 266 8.19 13.22 24.76
C LYS A 266 7.92 14.12 23.56
N ALA A 267 8.87 14.24 22.63
CA ALA A 267 8.72 15.05 21.43
C ALA A 267 7.59 14.54 20.51
N ALA A 268 7.49 13.22 20.31
CA ALA A 268 6.42 12.61 19.52
C ALA A 268 5.05 12.81 20.16
N GLU A 269 4.95 12.68 21.49
CA GLU A 269 3.70 12.97 22.21
C GLU A 269 3.33 14.45 22.16
N GLN A 270 4.31 15.38 22.14
CA GLN A 270 4.04 16.80 21.94
C GLN A 270 3.42 17.05 20.57
N ILE A 271 3.98 16.47 19.49
CA ILE A 271 3.39 16.57 18.14
C ILE A 271 1.93 16.08 18.14
N LYS A 272 1.64 14.93 18.78
CA LYS A 272 0.28 14.40 18.84
C LYS A 272 -0.71 15.27 19.63
N ARG A 273 -0.24 16.03 20.62
CA ARG A 273 -1.11 16.75 21.56
C ARG A 273 -1.22 18.25 21.26
N ASP A 274 -0.21 18.84 20.68
CA ASP A 274 -0.11 20.28 20.49
C ASP A 274 -0.58 20.69 19.08
N PRO A 275 -1.79 21.26 18.93
CA PRO A 275 -2.35 21.59 17.63
C PRO A 275 -1.56 22.69 16.91
N ILE A 276 -0.89 23.60 17.64
CA ILE A 276 -0.05 24.64 17.03
C ILE A 276 1.17 24.00 16.36
N VAL A 277 1.81 23.04 17.04
CA VAL A 277 2.95 22.28 16.49
C VAL A 277 2.53 21.56 15.21
N ARG A 278 1.39 20.86 15.21
CA ARG A 278 0.91 20.17 14.00
C ARG A 278 0.59 21.13 12.88
N GLU A 279 -0.05 22.25 13.18
CA GLU A 279 -0.38 23.25 12.17
C GLU A 279 0.88 23.77 11.48
N TYR A 280 1.93 24.13 12.22
CA TYR A 280 3.21 24.51 11.59
C TYR A 280 3.81 23.36 10.77
N LEU A 281 3.77 22.12 11.27
CA LEU A 281 4.28 20.97 10.52
C LEU A 281 3.50 20.74 9.22
N HIS A 282 2.18 20.92 9.20
CA HIS A 282 1.39 20.90 7.97
C HIS A 282 1.81 22.05 7.05
N LYS A 283 1.92 23.28 7.56
CA LYS A 283 2.32 24.43 6.73
C LYS A 283 3.71 24.27 6.11
N ILE A 284 4.62 23.56 6.77
CA ILE A 284 5.97 23.34 6.26
C ILE A 284 6.02 22.13 5.32
N TYR A 285 5.45 20.98 5.70
CA TYR A 285 5.74 19.70 5.05
C TYR A 285 4.57 19.07 4.30
N PHE A 286 3.36 19.60 4.41
CA PHE A 286 2.18 18.93 3.87
C PHE A 286 2.27 18.65 2.37
N ASN A 287 2.90 19.55 1.62
CA ASN A 287 3.16 19.36 0.19
C ASN A 287 4.02 18.13 -0.12
N ASP A 288 4.93 17.70 0.77
CA ASP A 288 5.67 16.46 0.58
C ASP A 288 4.75 15.24 0.67
N TYR A 289 3.68 15.27 1.47
CA TYR A 289 2.67 14.22 1.50
C TYR A 289 1.79 14.20 0.24
N LEU A 290 1.74 15.30 -0.52
CA LEU A 290 1.05 15.33 -1.82
C LEU A 290 1.94 14.77 -2.95
N ILE A 291 3.27 14.89 -2.80
CA ILE A 291 4.25 14.49 -3.81
C ILE A 291 4.69 13.02 -3.64
N PHE A 292 4.90 12.60 -2.40
CA PHE A 292 5.43 11.28 -2.06
C PHE A 292 4.34 10.42 -1.40
N PRO A 293 4.37 9.09 -1.58
CA PRO A 293 3.34 8.19 -1.07
C PRO A 293 3.57 7.88 0.42
N PHE A 294 3.57 8.92 1.25
CA PHE A 294 3.60 8.80 2.70
C PHE A 294 2.19 8.55 3.25
N ASP A 295 2.10 7.79 4.34
CA ASP A 295 0.86 7.68 5.11
C ASP A 295 0.45 9.07 5.62
N LYS A 296 -0.85 9.38 5.53
CA LYS A 296 -1.45 10.63 6.00
C LYS A 296 -2.32 10.41 7.23
N SER A 297 -2.51 9.16 7.67
CA SER A 297 -3.44 8.80 8.75
C SER A 297 -3.13 9.47 10.09
N HIS A 298 -1.88 9.89 10.32
CA HIS A 298 -1.44 10.61 11.51
C HIS A 298 -1.56 12.13 11.43
N LEU A 299 -1.91 12.70 10.26
CA LEU A 299 -2.13 14.14 10.09
C LEU A 299 -3.47 14.57 10.72
N ASP A 300 -3.71 15.86 10.89
CA ASP A 300 -5.06 16.31 11.30
C ASP A 300 -6.06 16.01 10.17
N LEU A 301 -7.31 15.68 10.53
CA LEU A 301 -8.35 15.17 9.62
C LEU A 301 -8.52 16.03 8.34
N GLU A 302 -8.39 17.35 8.45
CA GLU A 302 -8.50 18.24 7.29
C GLU A 302 -7.40 18.03 6.25
N TYR A 303 -6.23 17.53 6.66
CA TYR A 303 -5.06 17.22 5.82
C TYR A 303 -5.05 15.74 5.36
N GLN A 304 -5.97 14.90 5.83
CA GLN A 304 -6.09 13.50 5.40
C GLN A 304 -6.91 13.32 4.11
N ASN A 305 -7.64 14.36 3.71
CA ASN A 305 -8.63 14.29 2.64
C ASN A 305 -8.07 14.69 1.27
N ALA A 306 -8.64 14.12 0.21
CA ALA A 306 -8.31 14.37 -1.20
C ALA A 306 -8.46 15.85 -1.65
N TYR A 307 -9.18 16.67 -0.89
CA TYR A 307 -9.38 18.11 -1.16
C TYR A 307 -8.07 18.87 -1.44
N TRP A 308 -7.01 18.54 -0.71
CA TRP A 308 -5.73 19.20 -0.88
C TRP A 308 -4.93 18.71 -2.09
N GLU A 309 -5.13 17.46 -2.51
CA GLU A 309 -4.52 16.91 -3.73
C GLU A 309 -5.08 17.63 -4.97
N GLU A 310 -6.40 17.87 -5.00
CA GLU A 310 -7.06 18.67 -6.02
C GLU A 310 -6.55 20.12 -6.06
N LYS A 311 -6.48 20.77 -4.88
CA LYS A 311 -6.03 22.16 -4.75
C LYS A 311 -4.56 22.33 -5.16
N PHE A 312 -3.70 21.41 -4.75
CA PHE A 312 -2.29 21.40 -5.14
C PHE A 312 -2.10 21.19 -6.65
N ASN A 313 -2.85 20.27 -7.26
CA ASN A 313 -2.81 20.03 -8.71
C ASN A 313 -3.31 21.25 -9.52
N GLN A 314 -4.32 21.96 -9.03
CA GLN A 314 -4.80 23.22 -9.64
C GLN A 314 -3.77 24.35 -9.55
N ASP A 315 -3.14 24.53 -8.38
CA ASP A 315 -2.09 25.55 -8.19
C ASP A 315 -0.83 25.23 -9.00
N TYR A 316 -0.44 23.95 -9.09
CA TYR A 316 0.70 23.49 -9.90
C TYR A 316 0.45 23.67 -11.41
N ALA A 317 -0.75 23.32 -11.88
CA ALA A 317 -1.17 23.53 -13.27
C ALA A 317 -1.24 25.02 -13.63
N ALA A 318 -1.71 25.88 -12.73
CA ALA A 318 -1.69 27.33 -12.92
C ALA A 318 -0.25 27.87 -13.03
N PHE A 319 0.69 27.33 -12.24
CA PHE A 319 2.12 27.67 -12.32
C PHE A 319 2.76 27.21 -13.64
N THR A 320 2.34 26.05 -14.18
CA THR A 320 2.81 25.55 -15.49
C THR A 320 2.21 26.35 -16.65
N VAL A 321 0.97 26.80 -16.52
CA VAL A 321 0.28 27.63 -17.53
C VAL A 321 0.85 29.05 -17.57
N VAL A 322 1.31 29.63 -16.44
CA VAL A 322 2.00 30.93 -16.42
C VAL A 322 3.39 30.86 -17.08
N PHE A 323 4.07 29.70 -17.00
CA PHE A 323 5.34 29.47 -17.70
C PHE A 323 5.16 29.24 -19.21
N LEU A 324 4.01 28.68 -19.63
CA LEU A 324 3.67 28.46 -21.04
C LEU A 324 2.99 29.66 -21.71
N SER A 325 2.37 30.57 -20.95
CA SER A 325 1.73 31.77 -21.50
C SER A 325 2.70 32.91 -21.85
N PHE A 326 4.01 32.71 -21.65
CA PHE A 326 5.05 33.57 -22.23
C PHE A 326 5.53 33.12 -23.62
N PHE A 327 5.14 31.94 -24.12
CA PHE A 327 5.47 31.48 -25.46
C PHE A 327 4.35 30.67 -26.10
N GLY A 328 3.66 31.28 -27.07
CA GLY A 328 3.04 30.52 -28.17
C GLY A 328 1.53 30.58 -28.21
N GLU A 329 1.03 31.51 -29.03
CA GLU A 329 -0.36 31.66 -29.43
C GLU A 329 -0.95 30.42 -30.15
N PHE A 330 -2.28 30.40 -30.20
CA PHE A 330 -3.19 29.53 -30.99
C PHE A 330 -3.49 28.13 -30.44
N VAL A 331 -4.69 27.92 -29.89
CA VAL A 331 -5.88 27.43 -30.62
C VAL A 331 -7.15 27.63 -29.77
N ASN A 332 -8.25 27.92 -30.48
CA ASN A 332 -9.57 28.37 -30.04
C ASN A 332 -10.22 27.67 -28.84
N TYR A 333 -10.76 28.52 -27.97
CA TYR A 333 -11.69 28.23 -26.90
C TYR A 333 -13.14 28.24 -27.42
N LYS A 334 -13.92 27.18 -27.20
CA LYS A 334 -15.38 27.28 -27.14
C LYS A 334 -15.99 26.37 -26.07
N GLN A 335 -16.43 27.06 -25.02
CA GLN A 335 -17.66 26.90 -24.26
C GLN A 335 -17.76 25.79 -23.18
N PHE A 336 -17.59 26.29 -21.96
CA PHE A 336 -17.90 25.74 -20.64
C PHE A 336 -19.15 24.86 -20.55
N SER A 337 -18.96 23.66 -20.02
CA SER A 337 -19.87 22.97 -19.10
C SER A 337 -19.13 22.81 -17.77
N PHE A 338 -19.79 23.18 -16.68
CA PHE A 338 -19.29 23.09 -15.30
C PHE A 338 -18.93 21.64 -14.94
N TYR A 339 -17.67 21.33 -14.64
CA TYR A 339 -17.26 20.17 -13.82
C TYR A 339 -15.86 20.41 -13.23
N SER A 340 -15.76 20.27 -11.91
CA SER A 340 -14.50 20.25 -11.15
C SER A 340 -13.74 18.94 -11.45
N PRO A 341 -12.45 18.95 -11.82
CA PRO A 341 -11.66 17.73 -11.93
C PRO A 341 -10.66 17.63 -10.76
N ASP A 342 -11.06 16.92 -9.70
CA ASP A 342 -10.34 15.75 -9.20
C ASP A 342 -10.87 15.22 -7.83
N ALA A 343 -12.17 15.37 -7.50
CA ALA A 343 -12.99 14.21 -7.79
C ALA A 343 -12.71 13.87 -9.25
N LYS A 344 -11.76 12.96 -9.50
CA LYS A 344 -11.98 12.19 -10.71
C LYS A 344 -13.29 11.55 -10.36
N ASN A 345 -14.33 12.09 -10.97
CA ASN A 345 -15.21 11.26 -11.72
C ASN A 345 -14.43 10.02 -12.17
N ASP A 346 -14.47 9.04 -11.28
CA ASP A 346 -14.77 7.67 -11.59
C ASP A 346 -16.14 7.56 -12.28
N ASP A 347 -16.64 8.60 -12.95
CA ASP A 347 -17.66 8.48 -13.98
C ASP A 347 -17.04 7.87 -15.24
N ASN A 348 -15.71 7.75 -15.30
CA ASN A 348 -15.02 7.01 -16.35
C ASN A 348 -14.32 5.72 -15.86
N ILE A 349 -14.68 5.16 -14.69
CA ILE A 349 -14.42 3.74 -14.44
C ILE A 349 -15.43 2.92 -15.22
N THR A 350 -14.94 2.33 -16.30
CA THR A 350 -15.70 1.35 -17.04
C THR A 350 -15.67 0.03 -16.30
N PHE A 351 -16.61 -0.84 -16.64
CA PHE A 351 -16.54 -2.23 -16.22
C PHE A 351 -15.23 -2.87 -16.69
N ILE A 352 -14.70 -3.78 -15.88
CA ILE A 352 -13.67 -4.73 -16.30
C ILE A 352 -14.34 -5.71 -17.27
N PRO A 353 -13.84 -5.86 -18.50
CA PRO A 353 -14.47 -6.71 -19.50
C PRO A 353 -14.46 -8.17 -19.03
N PRO A 354 -15.50 -8.97 -19.35
CA PRO A 354 -15.47 -10.39 -19.06
C PRO A 354 -14.50 -11.13 -19.98
N PHE A 355 -14.26 -12.41 -19.68
CA PHE A 355 -13.60 -13.36 -20.59
C PHE A 355 -12.14 -13.07 -20.99
N HIS A 356 -11.44 -12.18 -20.29
CA HIS A 356 -9.99 -12.11 -20.41
C HIS A 356 -9.37 -13.39 -19.84
N SER A 357 -8.56 -14.11 -20.61
CA SER A 357 -8.03 -15.41 -20.14
C SER A 357 -6.88 -15.22 -19.16
N ILE A 358 -7.02 -15.81 -17.96
CA ILE A 358 -5.98 -15.84 -16.93
C ILE A 358 -5.38 -17.24 -16.78
N LEU A 359 -4.13 -17.34 -16.34
CA LEU A 359 -3.46 -18.61 -16.12
C LEU A 359 -4.14 -19.40 -14.98
N THR A 360 -4.71 -20.54 -15.32
CA THR A 360 -5.63 -21.30 -14.45
C THR A 360 -5.16 -22.73 -14.23
N ASP A 361 -5.40 -23.27 -13.04
CA ASP A 361 -5.14 -24.66 -12.68
C ASP A 361 -6.33 -25.55 -13.04
N TYR A 362 -6.06 -26.64 -13.75
CA TYR A 362 -7.02 -27.68 -14.08
C TYR A 362 -6.55 -28.98 -13.45
N LEU A 363 -7.41 -29.65 -12.70
CA LEU A 363 -7.10 -30.92 -12.05
C LEU A 363 -7.92 -32.04 -12.68
N THR A 364 -7.33 -33.23 -12.77
CA THR A 364 -7.91 -34.39 -13.41
C THR A 364 -7.87 -35.58 -12.48
N SER A 365 -8.99 -36.29 -12.38
CA SER A 365 -9.05 -37.67 -11.90
C SER A 365 -9.44 -38.53 -13.09
N SER A 366 -8.46 -39.27 -13.60
CA SER A 366 -8.62 -40.18 -14.74
C SER A 366 -9.57 -41.33 -14.42
N ASP A 367 -9.46 -41.88 -13.21
CA ASP A 367 -10.21 -43.06 -12.76
C ASP A 367 -11.72 -42.83 -12.78
N TYR A 368 -12.15 -41.60 -12.46
CA TYR A 368 -13.56 -41.21 -12.46
C TYR A 368 -13.96 -40.36 -13.67
N ASN A 369 -13.03 -40.07 -14.59
CA ASN A 369 -13.24 -39.14 -15.72
C ASN A 369 -13.87 -37.82 -15.26
N ILE A 370 -13.26 -37.20 -14.24
CA ILE A 370 -13.66 -35.90 -13.69
C ILE A 370 -12.51 -34.93 -13.87
N THR A 371 -12.83 -33.72 -14.30
CA THR A 371 -11.89 -32.60 -14.26
C THR A 371 -12.49 -31.48 -13.44
N THR A 372 -11.65 -30.66 -12.83
CA THR A 372 -12.09 -29.39 -12.25
C THR A 372 -11.16 -28.25 -12.62
N CYS A 373 -11.75 -27.10 -12.87
CA CYS A 373 -11.03 -25.85 -12.99
C CYS A 373 -11.03 -25.11 -11.64
N LEU A 374 -9.87 -24.64 -11.18
CA LEU A 374 -9.76 -23.93 -9.91
C LEU A 374 -9.96 -22.42 -10.08
N VAL A 375 -11.11 -21.93 -9.63
CA VAL A 375 -11.30 -20.50 -9.37
C VAL A 375 -10.79 -20.18 -7.96
N ARG A 376 -9.70 -19.41 -7.87
CA ARG A 376 -9.12 -19.02 -6.57
C ARG A 376 -10.19 -18.35 -5.71
N LYS A 377 -10.19 -18.64 -4.41
CA LYS A 377 -11.16 -18.12 -3.41
C LYS A 377 -12.59 -18.64 -3.51
N SER A 378 -12.86 -19.57 -4.44
CA SER A 378 -14.13 -20.30 -4.57
C SER A 378 -13.94 -21.77 -4.18
N MET A 379 -13.63 -22.05 -2.91
CA MET A 379 -13.29 -23.41 -2.42
C MET A 379 -12.09 -24.07 -3.12
N SER A 380 -11.20 -23.31 -3.75
CA SER A 380 -10.07 -23.86 -4.53
C SER A 380 -9.18 -24.86 -3.78
N GLN A 381 -8.97 -24.67 -2.47
CA GLN A 381 -8.19 -25.63 -1.65
C GLN A 381 -8.93 -26.96 -1.44
N MET A 382 -10.23 -26.89 -1.14
CA MET A 382 -11.06 -28.08 -0.96
C MET A 382 -11.28 -28.82 -2.28
N ALA A 383 -11.42 -28.09 -3.39
CA ALA A 383 -11.47 -28.67 -4.73
C ALA A 383 -10.16 -29.39 -5.06
N PHE A 384 -9.00 -28.80 -4.74
CA PHE A 384 -7.71 -29.46 -4.92
C PHE A 384 -7.61 -30.76 -4.11
N ASN A 385 -7.91 -30.72 -2.81
CA ASN A 385 -7.80 -31.90 -1.97
C ASN A 385 -8.85 -32.96 -2.33
N THR A 386 -10.05 -32.57 -2.76
CA THR A 386 -11.08 -33.50 -3.28
C THR A 386 -10.57 -34.20 -4.53
N MET A 387 -10.02 -33.47 -5.49
CA MET A 387 -9.48 -34.08 -6.70
C MET A 387 -8.26 -34.95 -6.41
N CYS A 388 -7.43 -34.57 -5.43
CA CYS A 388 -6.31 -35.39 -5.02
C CYS A 388 -6.76 -36.71 -4.39
N LEU A 389 -7.77 -36.69 -3.51
CA LEU A 389 -8.40 -37.91 -2.98
C LEU A 389 -8.95 -38.81 -4.10
N LEU A 390 -9.55 -38.22 -5.13
CA LEU A 390 -10.10 -38.95 -6.28
C LEU A 390 -9.04 -39.41 -7.30
N TYR A 391 -7.85 -38.82 -7.28
CA TYR A 391 -6.74 -39.18 -8.16
C TYR A 391 -5.88 -40.28 -7.54
N ASP A 392 -5.60 -40.18 -6.24
CA ASP A 392 -4.76 -41.11 -5.50
C ASP A 392 -5.36 -41.37 -4.11
N THR A 393 -6.41 -42.19 -4.10
CA THR A 393 -7.17 -42.50 -2.88
C THR A 393 -6.31 -43.20 -1.82
N GLU A 394 -5.45 -44.13 -2.22
CA GLU A 394 -4.64 -44.93 -1.30
C GLU A 394 -3.65 -44.03 -0.55
N ASN A 395 -2.82 -43.26 -1.26
CA ASN A 395 -1.85 -42.38 -0.61
C ASN A 395 -2.52 -41.25 0.18
N PHE A 396 -3.67 -40.73 -0.29
CA PHE A 396 -4.40 -39.71 0.45
C PHE A 396 -4.90 -40.22 1.80
N LEU A 397 -5.48 -41.43 1.83
CA LEU A 397 -6.03 -42.02 3.05
C LEU A 397 -4.93 -42.55 3.98
N GLU A 398 -3.88 -43.20 3.46
CA GLU A 398 -2.74 -43.65 4.26
C GLU A 398 -1.99 -42.50 4.92
N GLY A 399 -1.89 -41.37 4.23
CA GLY A 399 -1.32 -40.13 4.77
C GLY A 399 -2.20 -39.42 5.81
N ASN A 400 -3.41 -39.94 6.09
CA ASN A 400 -4.41 -39.34 6.97
C ASN A 400 -4.73 -37.88 6.60
N HIS A 401 -4.77 -37.59 5.29
CA HIS A 401 -5.02 -36.26 4.77
C HIS A 401 -6.50 -35.84 4.93
N LYS A 402 -6.73 -34.53 5.08
CA LYS A 402 -8.07 -33.93 5.16
C LYS A 402 -8.31 -32.96 4.00
N LEU A 403 -9.57 -32.82 3.58
CA LEU A 403 -9.96 -31.89 2.53
C LEU A 403 -9.76 -30.42 2.93
N ASN A 404 -9.78 -30.11 4.22
CA ASN A 404 -9.61 -28.76 4.73
C ASN A 404 -8.15 -28.40 5.11
N GLU A 405 -7.21 -29.34 4.95
CA GLU A 405 -5.81 -29.11 5.29
C GLU A 405 -5.12 -28.13 4.35
N THR A 406 -4.12 -27.42 4.87
CA THR A 406 -3.33 -26.42 4.15
C THR A 406 -1.89 -26.93 3.95
N TRP A 407 -1.32 -26.65 2.78
CA TRP A 407 0.08 -26.77 2.32
C TRP A 407 1.09 -27.47 3.27
N HIS A 408 0.87 -28.74 3.65
CA HIS A 408 1.82 -29.55 4.41
C HIS A 408 3.05 -29.95 3.57
N LYS A 409 4.18 -30.23 4.24
CA LYS A 409 5.50 -30.56 3.64
C LYS A 409 5.54 -31.88 2.86
N LYS A 410 4.51 -32.71 2.94
CA LYS A 410 4.31 -33.93 2.14
C LYS A 410 2.87 -33.93 1.63
N ARG A 411 2.66 -34.07 0.32
CA ARG A 411 1.34 -34.19 -0.30
C ARG A 411 1.22 -35.53 -1.00
N ALA A 412 0.01 -36.09 -1.00
CA ALA A 412 -0.32 -37.22 -1.86
C ALA A 412 -0.25 -36.84 -3.35
N CYS A 413 -0.65 -35.61 -3.73
CA CYS A 413 -0.63 -35.15 -5.12
C CYS A 413 0.12 -33.82 -5.28
N SER A 414 0.75 -33.63 -6.45
CA SER A 414 1.57 -32.46 -6.76
C SER A 414 1.08 -31.70 -7.98
N TYR A 415 1.22 -30.38 -7.97
CA TYR A 415 1.03 -29.54 -9.17
C TYR A 415 2.05 -29.85 -10.28
N SER A 416 3.17 -30.51 -9.94
CA SER A 416 4.18 -30.93 -10.91
C SER A 416 3.82 -32.22 -11.65
N ASP A 417 2.77 -32.92 -11.22
CA ASP A 417 2.30 -34.12 -11.88
C ASP A 417 1.37 -33.72 -13.05
N PRO A 418 1.78 -33.92 -14.31
CA PRO A 418 1.00 -33.51 -15.46
C PRO A 418 -0.25 -34.38 -15.70
N GLU A 419 -0.34 -35.58 -15.12
CA GLU A 419 -1.53 -36.42 -15.19
C GLU A 419 -2.62 -35.91 -14.25
N PHE A 420 -2.21 -35.35 -13.11
CA PHE A 420 -3.11 -34.76 -12.13
C PHE A 420 -3.42 -33.29 -12.41
N ALA A 421 -2.42 -32.45 -12.71
CA ALA A 421 -2.56 -30.99 -12.77
C ALA A 421 -2.00 -30.40 -14.06
N THR A 422 -2.76 -29.50 -14.68
CA THR A 422 -2.35 -28.72 -15.86
C THR A 422 -2.53 -27.23 -15.59
N PHE A 423 -1.54 -26.42 -15.93
CA PHE A 423 -1.59 -24.96 -15.79
C PHE A 423 -1.62 -24.29 -17.15
N SER A 424 -2.73 -23.65 -17.51
CA SER A 424 -2.93 -23.14 -18.87
C SER A 424 -3.92 -21.99 -18.95
N LYS A 425 -3.74 -21.11 -19.93
CA LYS A 425 -4.75 -20.11 -20.35
C LYS A 425 -5.71 -20.66 -21.41
N ASN A 426 -5.27 -21.70 -22.14
CA ASN A 426 -5.93 -22.23 -23.34
C ASN A 426 -6.32 -23.71 -23.16
N TYR A 427 -6.76 -24.10 -21.97
CA TYR A 427 -7.22 -25.47 -21.74
C TYR A 427 -8.56 -25.69 -22.42
N THR A 428 -8.68 -26.82 -23.11
CA THR A 428 -9.95 -27.27 -23.73
C THR A 428 -10.54 -28.39 -22.88
N PRO A 429 -11.67 -28.17 -22.20
CA PRO A 429 -12.35 -29.22 -21.46
C PRO A 429 -12.75 -30.37 -22.38
N SER A 430 -12.39 -31.60 -21.97
CA SER A 430 -12.74 -32.80 -22.73
C SER A 430 -14.22 -33.12 -22.57
N SER A 431 -14.89 -33.48 -23.67
CA SER A 431 -16.27 -33.98 -23.63
C SER A 431 -16.40 -35.35 -22.96
N ASN A 432 -15.30 -36.09 -22.85
CA ASN A 432 -15.28 -37.42 -22.21
C ASN A 432 -15.24 -37.30 -20.67
N PHE A 433 -14.87 -36.14 -20.15
CA PHE A 433 -14.79 -35.87 -18.72
C PHE A 433 -16.00 -35.07 -18.27
N THR A 434 -16.42 -35.28 -17.02
CA THR A 434 -17.35 -34.35 -16.37
C THR A 434 -16.56 -33.22 -15.77
N ASN A 435 -16.68 -32.05 -16.40
CA ASN A 435 -15.98 -30.85 -15.98
C ASN A 435 -16.78 -30.17 -14.85
N LEU A 436 -16.13 -29.95 -13.71
CA LEU A 436 -16.69 -29.30 -12.53
C LEU A 436 -16.03 -27.94 -12.31
N VAL A 437 -16.77 -26.99 -11.77
CA VAL A 437 -16.17 -25.76 -11.26
C VAL A 437 -16.94 -25.24 -10.07
N PHE A 438 -16.20 -24.95 -9.00
CA PHE A 438 -16.74 -24.25 -7.85
C PHE A 438 -16.67 -22.75 -8.10
N ILE A 439 -17.82 -22.10 -8.02
CA ILE A 439 -17.94 -20.65 -8.12
C ILE A 439 -18.58 -20.11 -6.85
N ARG A 440 -18.31 -18.86 -6.54
CA ARG A 440 -18.76 -18.20 -5.32
C ARG A 440 -19.17 -16.78 -5.64
N ASP A 441 -20.15 -16.27 -4.92
CA ASP A 441 -20.58 -14.87 -5.03
C ASP A 441 -19.35 -13.93 -5.07
N PRO A 442 -19.25 -13.04 -6.07
CA PRO A 442 -18.07 -12.23 -6.26
C PRO A 442 -17.69 -11.34 -5.07
N PHE A 443 -18.64 -10.76 -4.34
CA PHE A 443 -18.34 -9.92 -3.17
C PHE A 443 -17.83 -10.77 -2.01
N ASP A 444 -18.41 -11.94 -1.83
CA ASP A 444 -17.99 -12.92 -0.83
C ASP A 444 -16.62 -13.55 -1.14
N ARG A 445 -16.31 -13.70 -2.42
CA ARG A 445 -15.00 -14.12 -2.93
C ARG A 445 -13.96 -13.03 -2.69
N PHE A 446 -14.29 -11.76 -2.96
CA PHE A 446 -13.45 -10.62 -2.61
C PHE A 446 -13.20 -10.55 -1.09
N LEU A 447 -14.24 -10.72 -0.28
CA LEU A 447 -14.11 -10.74 1.18
C LEU A 447 -13.15 -11.83 1.67
N SER A 448 -13.20 -13.02 1.04
CA SER A 448 -12.26 -14.13 1.28
C SER A 448 -10.83 -13.82 0.81
N LEU A 449 -10.68 -13.06 -0.27
CA LEU A 449 -9.38 -12.54 -0.69
C LEU A 449 -8.85 -11.55 0.33
N TYR A 450 -9.64 -10.54 0.69
CA TYR A 450 -9.24 -9.44 1.55
C TYR A 450 -8.80 -9.96 2.93
N LEU A 451 -9.61 -10.79 3.56
CA LEU A 451 -9.31 -11.30 4.90
C LEU A 451 -8.08 -12.22 4.91
N ASP A 452 -7.88 -13.00 3.86
CA ASP A 452 -6.75 -13.93 3.80
C ASP A 452 -5.46 -13.25 3.36
N LYS A 453 -5.50 -12.51 2.25
CA LYS A 453 -4.30 -11.94 1.63
C LYS A 453 -3.91 -10.61 2.25
N CYS A 454 -4.88 -9.75 2.55
CA CYS A 454 -4.62 -8.41 3.07
C CYS A 454 -4.52 -8.43 4.60
N VAL A 455 -5.52 -8.99 5.29
CA VAL A 455 -5.57 -8.93 6.76
C VAL A 455 -4.69 -9.99 7.43
N ARG A 456 -4.70 -11.24 6.95
CA ARG A 456 -3.97 -12.34 7.60
C ARG A 456 -2.52 -12.44 7.13
N GLU A 457 -2.28 -12.35 5.82
CA GLU A 457 -0.95 -12.47 5.23
C GLU A 457 -0.21 -11.14 5.09
N HIS A 458 -0.89 -9.99 5.21
CA HIS A 458 -0.33 -8.64 4.95
C HIS A 458 0.33 -8.51 3.56
N ARG A 459 -0.24 -9.18 2.56
CA ARG A 459 0.22 -9.24 1.16
C ARG A 459 -0.83 -8.63 0.23
N CYS A 460 -0.96 -7.31 0.26
CA CYS A 460 -2.05 -6.64 -0.44
C CYS A 460 -1.71 -5.22 -0.93
N TYR A 461 -0.88 -5.15 -1.98
CA TYR A 461 -0.58 -3.91 -2.72
C TYR A 461 -0.11 -2.72 -1.85
N ASP A 462 0.56 -3.00 -0.72
CA ASP A 462 0.95 -2.02 0.30
C ASP A 462 -0.22 -1.17 0.86
N CYS A 463 -1.45 -1.70 0.78
CA CYS A 463 -2.68 -1.07 1.28
C CYS A 463 -2.96 -1.33 2.77
N ASP A 464 -2.08 -2.05 3.48
CA ASP A 464 -2.35 -2.61 4.81
C ASP A 464 -3.73 -3.31 4.88
N GLU A 465 -4.63 -2.79 5.72
CA GLU A 465 -6.04 -3.22 5.85
C GLU A 465 -7.01 -2.14 5.31
N ASP A 466 -6.60 -1.21 4.44
CA ASP A 466 -7.53 -0.26 3.80
C ASP A 466 -8.21 -0.87 2.57
N MET A 467 -9.45 -1.33 2.75
CA MET A 467 -10.26 -1.90 1.69
C MET A 467 -10.47 -0.97 0.48
N ARG A 468 -10.49 0.36 0.65
CA ARG A 468 -10.63 1.31 -0.48
C ARG A 468 -9.40 1.31 -1.36
N CYS A 469 -8.20 1.29 -0.76
CA CYS A 469 -6.95 1.10 -1.49
C CYS A 469 -6.96 -0.26 -2.22
N VAL A 470 -7.33 -1.33 -1.52
CA VAL A 470 -7.33 -2.69 -2.09
C VAL A 470 -8.20 -2.80 -3.34
N VAL A 471 -9.44 -2.30 -3.33
CA VAL A 471 -10.32 -2.39 -4.52
C VAL A 471 -9.82 -1.53 -5.69
N ARG A 472 -9.15 -0.40 -5.41
CA ARG A 472 -8.56 0.47 -6.43
C ARG A 472 -7.37 -0.18 -7.11
N GLU A 473 -6.46 -0.76 -6.32
CA GLU A 473 -5.29 -1.44 -6.85
C GLU A 473 -5.67 -2.72 -7.60
N ILE A 474 -6.69 -3.46 -7.13
CA ILE A 474 -7.25 -4.57 -7.91
C ILE A 474 -7.80 -4.07 -9.24
N TYR A 475 -8.64 -3.02 -9.24
CA TYR A 475 -9.20 -2.48 -10.48
C TYR A 475 -8.11 -2.03 -11.45
N LYS A 476 -7.15 -1.26 -10.97
CA LYS A 476 -6.01 -0.76 -11.76
C LYS A 476 -5.19 -1.90 -12.33
N SER A 477 -4.80 -2.86 -11.49
CA SER A 477 -4.02 -4.02 -11.88
C SER A 477 -4.75 -4.83 -12.96
N LEU A 478 -6.06 -5.07 -12.81
CA LEU A 478 -6.87 -5.78 -13.80
C LEU A 478 -7.07 -4.98 -15.11
N LYS A 479 -7.15 -3.66 -15.04
CA LYS A 479 -7.32 -2.79 -16.21
C LYS A 479 -6.04 -2.68 -17.04
N GLU A 480 -4.89 -2.71 -16.38
CA GLU A 480 -3.56 -2.63 -17.00
C GLU A 480 -3.04 -3.99 -17.50
N GLN A 481 -3.77 -5.09 -17.26
CA GLN A 481 -3.33 -6.42 -17.69
C GLN A 481 -3.07 -6.50 -19.18
N THR A 482 -1.89 -7.02 -19.51
CA THR A 482 -1.55 -7.52 -20.84
C THR A 482 -1.39 -9.03 -20.79
N ILE A 483 -1.34 -9.68 -21.95
CA ILE A 483 -1.39 -11.15 -22.10
C ILE A 483 -0.29 -11.90 -21.30
N ASN A 484 0.76 -11.24 -20.77
CA ASN A 484 1.92 -11.91 -20.15
C ASN A 484 2.30 -11.48 -18.71
N ASP A 485 1.65 -10.50 -18.08
CA ASP A 485 2.11 -9.90 -16.80
C ASP A 485 1.13 -10.08 -15.62
N GLU A 486 0.59 -11.30 -15.45
CA GLU A 486 -0.33 -11.60 -14.35
C GLU A 486 0.40 -11.68 -12.99
N THR A 487 0.03 -10.83 -12.04
CA THR A 487 0.60 -10.88 -10.69
C THR A 487 -0.03 -11.98 -9.85
N PHE A 488 0.62 -12.28 -8.72
CA PHE A 488 0.06 -13.19 -7.71
C PHE A 488 -1.33 -12.74 -7.25
N MET A 489 -1.55 -11.44 -7.08
CA MET A 489 -2.81 -10.91 -6.59
C MET A 489 -3.90 -10.93 -7.66
N ASP A 490 -3.56 -10.71 -8.94
CA ASP A 490 -4.53 -10.81 -10.04
C ASP A 490 -5.15 -12.20 -10.12
N LYS A 491 -4.36 -13.26 -9.89
CA LYS A 491 -4.88 -14.64 -9.85
C LYS A 491 -5.87 -14.87 -8.72
N HIS A 492 -5.84 -14.06 -7.66
CA HIS A 492 -6.78 -14.15 -6.56
C HIS A 492 -7.98 -13.23 -6.75
N SER A 493 -7.81 -12.06 -7.39
CA SER A 493 -8.80 -10.98 -7.48
C SER A 493 -9.53 -10.92 -8.82
N ALA A 494 -9.02 -11.50 -9.90
CA ALA A 494 -9.62 -11.44 -11.23
C ALA A 494 -11.07 -11.97 -11.23
N PRO A 495 -11.98 -11.44 -12.06
CA PRO A 495 -13.34 -11.95 -12.19
C PRO A 495 -13.40 -13.45 -12.49
N THR A 496 -14.44 -14.12 -12.02
CA THR A 496 -14.68 -15.56 -12.25
C THR A 496 -14.73 -15.88 -13.74
N SER A 497 -15.32 -15.00 -14.55
CA SER A 497 -15.38 -15.12 -16.01
C SER A 497 -14.02 -15.15 -16.73
N TRP A 498 -12.93 -14.76 -16.05
CA TRP A 498 -11.57 -14.80 -16.60
C TRP A 498 -10.92 -16.18 -16.52
N PHE A 499 -11.45 -17.06 -15.66
CA PHE A 499 -10.94 -18.41 -15.47
C PHE A 499 -11.59 -19.40 -16.45
N CYS A 500 -11.01 -20.60 -16.53
CA CYS A 500 -11.65 -21.80 -17.09
C CYS A 500 -12.01 -21.77 -18.59
N GLY A 501 -11.67 -20.70 -19.32
CA GLY A 501 -12.05 -20.53 -20.72
C GLY A 501 -13.58 -20.40 -20.92
N PHE A 502 -14.28 -19.80 -19.96
CA PHE A 502 -15.75 -19.78 -19.92
C PHE A 502 -16.40 -19.22 -21.19
N GLN A 503 -15.77 -18.27 -21.87
CA GLN A 503 -16.24 -17.74 -23.15
C GLN A 503 -16.64 -18.82 -24.15
N LYS A 504 -15.85 -19.91 -24.22
CA LYS A 504 -16.07 -21.01 -25.16
C LYS A 504 -16.75 -22.20 -24.50
N TYR A 505 -16.44 -22.46 -23.24
CA TYR A 505 -16.70 -23.76 -22.62
C TYR A 505 -17.68 -23.72 -21.43
N LEU A 506 -18.30 -22.59 -21.11
CA LEU A 506 -19.20 -22.46 -19.94
C LEU A 506 -20.26 -23.56 -19.86
N LYS A 507 -20.91 -23.92 -20.98
CA LYS A 507 -21.95 -24.98 -21.02
C LYS A 507 -21.41 -26.39 -20.73
N THR A 508 -20.11 -26.60 -20.82
CA THR A 508 -19.48 -27.92 -20.58
C THR A 508 -19.23 -28.18 -19.10
N TYR A 509 -19.30 -27.13 -18.26
CA TYR A 509 -19.05 -27.22 -16.83
C TYR A 509 -20.33 -27.42 -16.03
N ASN A 510 -20.23 -28.24 -15.00
CA ASN A 510 -21.20 -28.31 -13.92
C ASN A 510 -20.81 -27.27 -12.88
N LEU A 511 -21.57 -26.17 -12.85
CA LEU A 511 -21.37 -25.11 -11.87
C LEU A 511 -21.84 -25.56 -10.48
N LEU A 512 -20.95 -25.45 -9.50
CA LEU A 512 -21.23 -25.67 -8.08
C LEU A 512 -21.14 -24.30 -7.39
N VAL A 513 -22.30 -23.65 -7.21
CA VAL A 513 -22.40 -22.31 -6.60
C VAL A 513 -22.32 -22.46 -5.09
N ILE A 514 -21.18 -22.13 -4.50
CA ILE A 514 -20.90 -22.28 -3.09
C ILE A 514 -21.13 -20.96 -2.37
N GLY A 515 -21.92 -20.99 -1.31
CA GLY A 515 -22.04 -19.87 -0.38
C GLY A 515 -21.13 -19.95 0.84
N SER A 516 -21.29 -18.96 1.70
CA SER A 516 -20.42 -18.73 2.84
C SER A 516 -20.82 -19.52 4.06
N ASP A 517 -22.11 -19.77 4.27
CA ASP A 517 -22.59 -20.51 5.43
C ASP A 517 -22.95 -21.97 5.12
N LEU A 518 -23.23 -22.74 6.18
CA LEU A 518 -23.57 -24.15 6.08
C LEU A 518 -24.82 -24.40 5.22
N GLN A 519 -25.84 -23.54 5.28
CA GLN A 519 -27.07 -23.73 4.51
C GLN A 519 -26.81 -23.54 3.02
N GLU A 520 -26.07 -22.51 2.67
CA GLU A 520 -25.71 -22.23 1.27
C GLU A 520 -24.76 -23.28 0.67
N ARG A 521 -24.08 -24.07 1.50
CA ARG A 521 -23.23 -25.20 1.04
C ARG A 521 -24.00 -26.49 0.77
N LYS A 522 -25.21 -26.67 1.30
CA LYS A 522 -25.93 -27.95 1.21
C LYS A 522 -26.26 -28.36 -0.22
N GLU A 523 -26.92 -27.48 -0.96
CA GLU A 523 -27.34 -27.75 -2.34
C GLU A 523 -26.16 -28.01 -3.30
N PRO A 524 -25.09 -27.18 -3.35
CA PRO A 524 -23.96 -27.46 -4.22
C PRO A 524 -23.19 -28.72 -3.81
N VAL A 525 -23.08 -29.05 -2.52
CA VAL A 525 -22.45 -30.30 -2.06
C VAL A 525 -23.30 -31.52 -2.41
N LYS A 526 -24.63 -31.42 -2.30
CA LYS A 526 -25.55 -32.46 -2.75
C LYS A 526 -25.46 -32.68 -4.26
N LYS A 527 -25.42 -31.60 -5.05
CA LYS A 527 -25.19 -31.69 -6.50
C LYS A 527 -23.86 -32.35 -6.82
N LEU A 528 -22.80 -32.04 -6.06
CA LEU A 528 -21.52 -32.73 -6.20
C LEU A 528 -21.64 -34.22 -5.89
N SER A 529 -22.29 -34.61 -4.79
CA SER A 529 -22.44 -36.03 -4.43
C SER A 529 -23.18 -36.81 -5.51
N GLU A 530 -24.26 -36.28 -6.07
CA GLU A 530 -25.00 -36.89 -7.18
C GLU A 530 -24.11 -37.08 -8.43
N ILE A 531 -23.23 -36.13 -8.73
CA ILE A 531 -22.28 -36.24 -9.84
C ILE A 531 -21.24 -37.33 -9.55
N LEU A 532 -20.68 -37.37 -8.34
CA LEU A 532 -19.70 -38.37 -7.93
C LEU A 532 -20.29 -39.78 -7.94
N GLU A 533 -21.53 -39.95 -7.46
CA GLU A 533 -22.27 -41.23 -7.53
C GLU A 533 -22.42 -41.69 -8.99
N LYS A 534 -22.83 -40.78 -9.88
CA LYS A 534 -22.98 -41.08 -11.31
C LYS A 534 -21.65 -41.45 -11.99
N LYS A 535 -20.52 -41.01 -11.44
CA LYS A 535 -19.17 -41.34 -11.92
C LYS A 535 -18.59 -42.60 -11.29
N GLY A 536 -19.36 -43.31 -10.47
CA GLY A 536 -18.92 -44.55 -9.85
C GLY A 536 -17.93 -44.35 -8.71
N VAL A 537 -17.88 -43.15 -8.13
CA VAL A 537 -17.08 -42.90 -6.92
C VAL A 537 -17.68 -43.72 -5.77
N PRO A 538 -16.87 -44.52 -5.03
CA PRO A 538 -17.36 -45.31 -3.91
C PRO A 538 -18.08 -44.47 -2.84
N SER A 539 -19.18 -44.99 -2.30
CA SER A 539 -20.03 -44.29 -1.33
C SER A 539 -19.29 -43.81 -0.08
N TYR A 540 -18.25 -44.53 0.36
CA TYR A 540 -17.43 -44.12 1.51
C TYR A 540 -16.58 -42.87 1.20
N LEU A 541 -16.06 -42.72 -0.02
CA LEU A 541 -15.35 -41.51 -0.46
C LEU A 541 -16.32 -40.34 -0.59
N ILE A 542 -17.50 -40.58 -1.16
CA ILE A 542 -18.54 -39.56 -1.27
C ILE A 542 -18.96 -39.07 0.12
N SER A 543 -19.15 -39.99 1.07
CA SER A 543 -19.49 -39.65 2.45
C SER A 543 -18.40 -38.78 3.10
N LYS A 544 -17.12 -39.15 2.95
CA LYS A 544 -15.98 -38.33 3.42
C LYS A 544 -15.99 -36.94 2.78
N ILE A 545 -16.21 -36.85 1.46
CA ILE A 545 -16.25 -35.57 0.73
C ILE A 545 -17.40 -34.70 1.23
N VAL A 546 -18.62 -35.26 1.34
CA VAL A 546 -19.79 -34.52 1.81
C VAL A 546 -19.62 -34.04 3.24
N GLU A 547 -19.19 -34.91 4.15
CA GLU A 547 -18.95 -34.57 5.55
C GLU A 547 -17.92 -33.44 5.68
N GLU A 548 -16.78 -33.56 5.00
CA GLU A 548 -15.71 -32.57 5.11
C GLU A 548 -15.99 -31.25 4.35
N LEU A 549 -16.81 -31.25 3.30
CA LEU A 549 -17.23 -30.00 2.63
C LEU A 549 -18.30 -29.24 3.42
N LEU A 550 -19.19 -29.95 4.12
CA LEU A 550 -20.21 -29.33 4.97
C LEU A 550 -19.64 -28.86 6.30
N VAL A 551 -18.75 -29.65 6.93
CA VAL A 551 -18.18 -29.36 8.26
C VAL A 551 -16.86 -28.58 8.17
N GLY A 552 -16.08 -28.79 7.11
CA GLY A 552 -14.74 -28.23 6.99
C GLY A 552 -14.73 -26.72 6.92
N GLU A 553 -14.20 -26.09 7.96
CA GLU A 553 -13.53 -24.81 7.83
C GLU A 553 -12.08 -25.10 7.46
N THR A 554 -11.59 -24.53 6.36
CA THR A 554 -10.15 -24.50 6.11
C THR A 554 -9.49 -23.62 7.17
N GLU A 555 -8.19 -23.76 7.41
CA GLU A 555 -7.43 -22.85 8.29
C GLU A 555 -7.55 -21.35 7.87
N HIS A 556 -8.04 -21.09 6.65
CA HIS A 556 -8.28 -19.75 6.09
C HIS A 556 -9.78 -19.37 6.10
N GLY A 557 -10.65 -20.21 6.66
CA GLY A 557 -12.08 -19.99 6.78
C GLY A 557 -12.38 -18.96 7.87
N THR A 558 -12.86 -17.77 7.48
CA THR A 558 -13.07 -16.64 8.39
C THR A 558 -14.54 -16.40 8.74
N HIS A 559 -15.42 -17.36 8.44
CA HIS A 559 -16.89 -17.19 8.39
C HIS A 559 -17.52 -16.69 9.70
N THR A 560 -16.90 -16.95 10.85
CA THR A 560 -17.41 -16.59 12.18
C THR A 560 -16.64 -15.45 12.85
N SER A 561 -15.56 -14.95 12.25
CA SER A 561 -14.68 -13.95 12.88
C SER A 561 -15.33 -12.56 12.92
N THR A 562 -15.12 -11.82 14.03
CA THR A 562 -15.53 -10.41 14.15
C THR A 562 -14.97 -9.55 13.01
N ARG A 563 -13.74 -9.85 12.56
CA ARG A 563 -13.10 -9.16 11.43
C ARG A 563 -13.86 -9.35 10.12
N ARG A 564 -14.42 -10.55 9.87
CA ARG A 564 -15.25 -10.77 8.69
C ARG A 564 -16.53 -9.94 8.72
N LYS A 565 -17.19 -9.85 9.87
CA LYS A 565 -18.41 -9.03 10.02
C LYS A 565 -18.10 -7.55 9.74
N ILE A 566 -17.03 -7.02 10.32
CA ILE A 566 -16.58 -5.64 10.09
C ILE A 566 -16.29 -5.40 8.60
N ALA A 567 -15.56 -6.31 7.95
CA ALA A 567 -15.25 -6.19 6.53
C ALA A 567 -16.50 -6.32 5.63
N ALA A 568 -17.44 -7.21 5.96
CA ALA A 568 -18.72 -7.33 5.25
C ALA A 568 -19.59 -6.07 5.43
N GLU A 569 -19.61 -5.50 6.64
CA GLU A 569 -20.29 -4.23 6.92
C GLU A 569 -19.66 -3.07 6.15
N GLN A 570 -18.33 -3.05 6.01
CA GLN A 570 -17.65 -2.06 5.18
C GLN A 570 -18.04 -2.21 3.70
N ILE A 571 -18.05 -3.42 3.14
CA ILE A 571 -18.54 -3.67 1.76
C ILE A 571 -20.01 -3.22 1.61
N LYS A 572 -20.83 -3.36 2.65
CA LYS A 572 -22.23 -2.94 2.60
C LYS A 572 -22.40 -1.42 2.64
N ASN A 573 -21.59 -0.73 3.43
CA ASN A 573 -21.83 0.67 3.78
C ASN A 573 -20.89 1.66 3.08
N ASP A 574 -19.79 1.20 2.50
CA ASP A 574 -18.80 2.05 1.86
C ASP A 574 -19.07 2.20 0.34
N PRO A 575 -19.54 3.37 -0.12
CA PRO A 575 -19.94 3.55 -1.52
C PRO A 575 -18.77 3.48 -2.49
N VAL A 576 -17.54 3.79 -2.06
CA VAL A 576 -16.36 3.67 -2.91
C VAL A 576 -16.04 2.20 -3.13
N VAL A 577 -15.99 1.42 -2.05
CA VAL A 577 -15.76 -0.03 -2.13
C VAL A 577 -16.78 -0.69 -3.04
N ARG A 578 -18.07 -0.38 -2.85
CA ARG A 578 -19.16 -0.92 -3.68
C ARG A 578 -18.98 -0.56 -5.14
N LYS A 579 -18.80 0.73 -5.45
CA LYS A 579 -18.61 1.22 -6.82
C LYS A 579 -17.51 0.44 -7.56
N TYR A 580 -16.35 0.24 -6.94
CA TYR A 580 -15.27 -0.56 -7.53
C TYR A 580 -15.63 -2.03 -7.67
N LEU A 581 -16.21 -2.65 -6.64
CA LEU A 581 -16.62 -4.06 -6.72
C LEU A 581 -17.65 -4.31 -7.82
N HIS A 582 -18.59 -3.38 -8.04
CA HIS A 582 -19.50 -3.43 -9.20
C HIS A 582 -18.72 -3.31 -10.51
N LYS A 583 -17.80 -2.35 -10.64
CA LYS A 583 -17.00 -2.24 -11.89
C LYS A 583 -16.10 -3.43 -12.15
N ILE A 584 -15.59 -4.10 -11.13
CA ILE A 584 -14.73 -5.28 -11.28
C ILE A 584 -15.57 -6.53 -11.59
N TYR A 585 -16.65 -6.76 -10.85
CA TYR A 585 -17.31 -8.07 -10.81
C TYR A 585 -18.72 -8.12 -11.40
N PHE A 586 -19.34 -7.00 -11.78
CA PHE A 586 -20.75 -7.02 -12.21
C PHE A 586 -21.02 -7.95 -13.39
N ASN A 587 -20.08 -8.06 -14.33
CA ASN A 587 -20.21 -9.01 -15.46
C ASN A 587 -20.32 -10.47 -15.01
N ASP A 588 -19.73 -10.87 -13.87
CA ASP A 588 -19.92 -12.23 -13.34
C ASP A 588 -21.38 -12.46 -12.90
N TYR A 589 -22.07 -11.46 -12.36
CA TYR A 589 -23.49 -11.57 -12.01
C TYR A 589 -24.41 -11.65 -13.24
N LEU A 590 -23.94 -11.22 -14.41
CA LEU A 590 -24.65 -11.35 -15.68
C LEU A 590 -24.39 -12.71 -16.35
N ILE A 591 -23.23 -13.31 -16.11
CA ILE A 591 -22.79 -14.59 -16.71
C ILE A 591 -23.26 -15.79 -15.89
N PHE A 592 -23.17 -15.70 -14.56
CA PHE A 592 -23.38 -16.80 -13.64
C PHE A 592 -24.67 -16.60 -12.82
N PRO A 593 -25.27 -17.68 -12.29
CA PRO A 593 -26.54 -17.61 -11.56
C PRO A 593 -26.34 -17.14 -10.11
N PHE A 594 -25.73 -15.98 -9.91
CA PHE A 594 -25.59 -15.36 -8.60
C PHE A 594 -26.79 -14.48 -8.27
N ASP A 595 -27.13 -14.40 -6.98
CA ASP A 595 -28.13 -13.44 -6.50
C ASP A 595 -27.61 -12.00 -6.71
N ARG A 596 -28.48 -11.09 -7.11
CA ARG A 596 -28.19 -9.66 -7.28
C ARG A 596 -28.86 -8.79 -6.23
N SER A 597 -29.68 -9.37 -5.35
CA SER A 597 -30.51 -8.63 -4.39
C SER A 597 -29.69 -7.77 -3.40
N HIS A 598 -28.43 -8.11 -3.16
CA HIS A 598 -27.51 -7.37 -2.29
C HIS A 598 -26.70 -6.28 -3.00
N LEU A 599 -26.80 -6.16 -4.32
CA LEU A 599 -26.11 -5.12 -5.10
C LEU A 599 -26.80 -3.75 -4.93
N ASP A 600 -26.21 -2.67 -5.44
CA ASP A 600 -26.90 -1.38 -5.44
C ASP A 600 -28.08 -1.40 -6.41
N PRO A 601 -29.17 -0.66 -6.14
CA PRO A 601 -30.42 -0.77 -6.88
C PRO A 601 -30.25 -0.73 -8.39
N GLU A 602 -29.36 0.12 -8.89
CA GLU A 602 -29.08 0.23 -10.33
C GLU A 602 -28.62 -1.10 -10.94
N TYR A 603 -27.92 -1.97 -10.21
CA TYR A 603 -27.39 -3.26 -10.68
C TYR A 603 -28.35 -4.45 -10.46
N GLN A 604 -29.52 -4.22 -9.86
CA GLN A 604 -30.51 -5.28 -9.61
C GLN A 604 -31.51 -5.44 -10.75
N GLU A 605 -31.62 -4.41 -11.61
CA GLU A 605 -32.64 -4.33 -12.65
C GLU A 605 -32.41 -5.31 -13.80
N SER A 606 -33.49 -5.89 -14.33
CA SER A 606 -33.47 -6.74 -15.53
C SER A 606 -33.01 -6.00 -16.79
N TYR A 607 -33.00 -4.65 -16.76
CA TYR A 607 -32.46 -3.81 -17.83
C TYR A 607 -31.04 -4.23 -18.25
N TRP A 608 -30.20 -4.62 -17.29
CA TRP A 608 -28.85 -5.08 -17.61
C TRP A 608 -28.83 -6.41 -18.35
N ASP A 609 -29.86 -7.26 -18.20
CA ASP A 609 -29.93 -8.54 -18.91
C ASP A 609 -30.17 -8.32 -20.41
N GLU A 610 -30.95 -7.29 -20.77
CA GLU A 610 -31.18 -6.88 -22.16
C GLU A 610 -29.96 -6.16 -22.73
N LYS A 611 -29.43 -5.17 -22.01
CA LYS A 611 -28.22 -4.43 -22.42
C LYS A 611 -26.99 -5.33 -22.57
N TYR A 612 -26.80 -6.31 -21.68
CA TYR A 612 -25.69 -7.26 -21.76
C TYR A 612 -25.81 -8.18 -22.98
N LYS A 613 -27.04 -8.60 -23.32
CA LYS A 613 -27.31 -9.35 -24.55
C LYS A 613 -27.00 -8.55 -25.81
N GLU A 614 -27.20 -7.23 -25.80
CA GLU A 614 -26.86 -6.34 -26.91
C GLU A 614 -25.35 -6.05 -26.99
N ASP A 615 -24.74 -5.57 -25.90
CA ASP A 615 -23.33 -5.12 -25.85
C ASP A 615 -22.33 -6.28 -26.01
N TYR A 616 -22.73 -7.51 -25.65
CA TYR A 616 -21.90 -8.70 -25.75
C TYR A 616 -22.53 -9.78 -26.64
N ALA A 617 -23.44 -9.41 -27.55
CA ALA A 617 -24.08 -10.31 -28.51
C ALA A 617 -23.07 -11.13 -29.31
N ASP A 618 -21.98 -10.49 -29.74
CA ASP A 618 -20.88 -11.11 -30.49
C ASP A 618 -20.12 -12.16 -29.67
N TYR A 619 -20.16 -12.05 -28.35
CA TYR A 619 -19.57 -12.99 -27.40
C TYR A 619 -20.56 -14.05 -26.91
N ILE A 620 -21.87 -13.87 -27.15
CA ILE A 620 -22.94 -14.71 -26.58
C ILE A 620 -24.01 -15.06 -27.62
N LYS A 621 -23.89 -16.26 -28.19
CA LYS A 621 -25.04 -17.11 -28.57
C LYS A 621 -25.48 -17.98 -27.38
N ILE A 622 -25.69 -17.42 -26.19
CA ILE A 622 -26.04 -18.21 -24.99
C ILE A 622 -26.88 -17.39 -23.98
N GLN A 623 -28.20 -17.48 -24.08
CA GLN A 623 -29.08 -17.79 -22.95
C GLN A 623 -30.50 -18.02 -23.49
N ASP A 624 -30.80 -19.26 -23.86
CA ASP A 624 -32.17 -19.77 -23.97
C ASP A 624 -32.11 -21.26 -23.58
N SER A 625 -32.23 -21.56 -22.29
CA SER A 625 -32.70 -22.88 -21.80
C SER A 625 -32.90 -22.99 -20.28
N ASN A 626 -32.32 -22.13 -19.44
CA ASN A 626 -32.28 -22.43 -17.98
C ASN A 626 -33.16 -21.58 -17.06
N VAL A 627 -34.15 -20.84 -17.58
CA VAL A 627 -35.10 -20.07 -16.73
C VAL A 627 -36.47 -20.75 -16.59
N HIS A 628 -36.63 -22.00 -17.05
CA HIS A 628 -37.92 -22.71 -16.99
C HIS A 628 -37.97 -24.00 -16.14
N SER A 629 -37.02 -24.21 -15.25
CA SER A 629 -37.19 -25.22 -14.20
C SER A 629 -36.64 -24.76 -12.86
N ILE A 630 -37.44 -23.98 -12.14
CA ILE A 630 -37.76 -24.13 -10.72
C ILE A 630 -39.04 -23.30 -10.53
N LYS A 631 -40.16 -24.01 -10.45
CA LYS A 631 -41.42 -23.54 -9.89
C LYS A 631 -41.65 -24.31 -8.60
#